data_AF-A0A016TDI1-F1
#
_entry.id   AF-A0A016TDI1-F1
#
_cell.length_a   1.000
_cell.length_b   1.000
_cell.length_c   1.000
_cell.angle_alpha   90.00
_cell.angle_beta   90.00
_cell.angle_gamma   90.00
#
_symmetry.space_group_name_H-M   'P 1'
#
loop_
_entity.id
_entity.type
_entity.pdbx_description
1 polymer ?
#
loop_
_entity_poly.entity_id
_entity_poly.type
_entity_poly.pdbx_seq_one_letter_code
_entity_poly.pdbx_strand_id
1 'polypeptide(L)'
;MVGAFARKLLLVDGRSDSVAVKWGHSAQHERKDLGENLYYSGNRQMNKVNAAEDACKLWFGELAERGVGQEDNVLTQEVWNKPGQIGHYTQMVWQDSYRLGCYVNWCDSMTYVVCQYGPQGNWIGDPIYDTGNPCTTDDDCMCTNCRCSKEEALCIIQ
;
A
#
# COMPACT_ATOMS: atom_id res chain seq x y z
N MET A 1 -17.04 5.90 8.91
CA MET A 1 -16.10 6.17 10.02
C MET A 1 -14.85 5.36 9.73
N VAL A 2 -13.69 5.98 9.81
CA VAL A 2 -12.39 5.51 9.33
C VAL A 2 -11.49 5.70 10.56
N GLY A 3 -11.00 4.62 11.18
CA GLY A 3 -10.28 4.69 12.47
C GLY A 3 -8.93 5.40 12.36
N ALA A 4 -8.10 5.32 13.39
CA ALA A 4 -6.78 5.94 13.37
C ALA A 4 -5.81 5.11 12.50
N PHE A 5 -5.31 5.68 11.40
CA PHE A 5 -4.36 5.00 10.50
C PHE A 5 -2.95 5.47 10.77
N ALA A 6 -1.97 4.57 10.64
CA ALA A 6 -0.58 4.99 10.61
C ALA A 6 -0.25 5.72 9.29
N ARG A 7 0.42 6.87 9.38
CA ARG A 7 1.04 7.53 8.23
C ARG A 7 2.19 6.67 7.73
N LYS A 8 2.23 6.39 6.43
CA LYS A 8 3.36 5.64 5.84
C LYS A 8 4.58 6.54 5.69
N LEU A 9 5.68 6.14 6.29
CA LEU A 9 6.98 6.73 6.06
C LEU A 9 7.53 6.23 4.72
N LEU A 10 7.66 7.15 3.75
CA LEU A 10 8.27 6.85 2.46
C LEU A 10 9.79 6.74 2.62
N LEU A 11 10.31 5.52 2.55
CA LEU A 11 11.72 5.17 2.42
C LEU A 11 12.03 5.01 0.93
N VAL A 12 12.71 5.99 0.34
CA VAL A 12 13.19 5.87 -1.05
C VAL A 12 14.46 5.02 -1.03
N ASP A 13 14.34 3.72 -1.26
CA ASP A 13 15.50 2.85 -1.51
C ASP A 13 15.81 2.81 -3.01
N GLY A 14 16.95 3.41 -3.37
CA GLY A 14 17.37 3.56 -4.75
C GLY A 14 18.12 2.32 -5.25
N ARG A 15 17.40 1.27 -5.68
CA ARG A 15 18.02 0.24 -6.53
C ARG A 15 18.25 0.78 -7.93
N SER A 16 19.45 1.31 -8.17
CA SER A 16 20.01 1.39 -9.52
C SER A 16 20.38 -0.03 -9.92
N ASP A 17 19.84 -0.55 -11.02
CA ASP A 17 20.63 -1.23 -12.05
C ASP A 17 19.74 -1.72 -13.19
N SER A 18 20.26 -1.53 -14.39
CA SER A 18 19.72 -1.77 -15.72
C SER A 18 19.57 -3.26 -16.07
N VAL A 19 18.98 -4.05 -15.19
CA VAL A 19 18.72 -5.48 -15.42
C VAL A 19 17.34 -5.65 -16.04
N ALA A 20 17.22 -6.52 -17.04
CA ALA A 20 15.95 -6.90 -17.66
C ALA A 20 14.88 -7.13 -16.58
N VAL A 21 13.89 -6.24 -16.52
CA VAL A 21 12.85 -6.30 -15.51
C VAL A 21 11.95 -7.49 -15.83
N LYS A 22 12.04 -8.54 -15.03
CA LYS A 22 11.10 -9.65 -15.04
C LYS A 22 9.80 -9.16 -14.41
N TRP A 23 8.72 -9.09 -15.19
CA TRP A 23 7.39 -8.77 -14.66
C TRP A 23 6.98 -9.84 -13.63
N GLY A 24 6.69 -9.39 -12.42
CA GLY A 24 6.28 -10.23 -11.32
C GLY A 24 6.81 -9.72 -9.99
N HIS A 25 6.28 -10.29 -8.92
CA HIS A 25 6.70 -9.94 -7.57
C HIS A 25 8.16 -10.32 -7.33
N SER A 26 8.83 -9.53 -6.47
CA SER A 26 10.13 -9.89 -5.92
C SER A 26 10.03 -11.24 -5.19
N ALA A 27 11.12 -12.02 -5.14
CA ALA A 27 11.07 -13.30 -4.48
C ALA A 27 10.80 -13.12 -2.99
N GLN A 28 9.98 -13.97 -2.38
CA GLN A 28 9.51 -13.78 -0.99
C GLN A 28 10.65 -13.63 0.02
N HIS A 29 11.78 -14.32 -0.20
CA HIS A 29 12.97 -14.22 0.66
C HIS A 29 13.69 -12.85 0.55
N GLU A 30 13.53 -12.13 -0.55
CA GLU A 30 14.10 -10.79 -0.78
C GLU A 30 13.21 -9.67 -0.19
N ARG A 31 11.95 -10.00 0.12
CA ARG A 31 10.94 -9.08 0.66
C ARG A 31 10.29 -9.64 1.93
N LYS A 32 11.10 -10.25 2.79
CA LYS A 32 10.64 -10.82 4.06
C LYS A 32 9.89 -9.76 4.87
N ASP A 33 8.68 -10.10 5.31
CA ASP A 33 7.78 -9.22 6.07
C ASP A 33 7.33 -7.95 5.31
N LEU A 34 7.42 -7.95 3.97
CA LEU A 34 6.98 -6.85 3.11
C LEU A 34 5.88 -7.29 2.13
N GLY A 35 4.82 -6.47 2.09
CA GLY A 35 3.83 -6.48 1.02
C GLY A 35 4.36 -5.78 -0.23
N GLU A 36 3.75 -6.01 -1.39
CA GLU A 36 4.22 -5.44 -2.65
C GLU A 36 3.07 -5.20 -3.62
N ASN A 37 2.98 -3.98 -4.17
CA ASN A 37 2.09 -3.62 -5.27
C ASN A 37 2.91 -3.38 -6.54
N LEU A 38 2.38 -3.83 -7.67
CA LEU A 38 3.00 -3.68 -8.99
C LEU A 38 2.08 -2.91 -9.94
N TYR A 39 2.69 -2.10 -10.79
CA TYR A 39 2.03 -1.44 -11.91
C TYR A 39 2.95 -1.41 -13.12
N TYR A 40 2.37 -1.51 -14.31
CA TYR A 40 3.10 -1.26 -15.55
C TYR A 40 2.26 -0.47 -16.55
N SER A 41 2.95 0.19 -17.46
CA SER A 41 2.37 0.81 -18.64
C SER A 41 3.22 0.51 -19.87
N GLY A 42 2.56 0.20 -21.00
CA GLY A 42 3.23 0.07 -22.29
C GLY A 42 3.78 1.40 -22.82
N ASN A 43 3.42 2.53 -22.22
CA ASN A 43 4.05 3.80 -22.55
C ASN A 43 5.48 3.83 -21.97
N ARG A 44 6.44 3.75 -22.88
CA ARG A 44 7.87 3.73 -22.55
C ARG A 44 8.28 5.11 -22.09
N GLN A 45 9.17 5.17 -21.10
CA GLN A 45 9.74 6.42 -20.58
C GLN A 45 8.68 7.42 -20.08
N MET A 46 7.58 6.94 -19.48
CA MET A 46 6.65 7.84 -18.80
C MET A 46 7.39 8.66 -17.74
N ASN A 47 6.96 9.90 -17.53
CA ASN A 47 7.42 10.66 -16.39
C ASN A 47 7.22 9.83 -15.11
N LYS A 48 8.28 9.70 -14.30
CA LYS A 48 8.27 8.79 -13.15
C LYS A 48 7.24 9.19 -12.09
N VAL A 49 6.99 10.49 -11.92
CA VAL A 49 5.96 11.01 -11.00
C VAL A 49 4.57 10.64 -11.51
N ASN A 50 4.30 10.85 -12.80
CA ASN A 50 3.01 10.48 -13.39
C ASN A 50 2.77 8.97 -13.32
N ALA A 51 3.81 8.15 -13.59
CA ALA A 51 3.70 6.70 -13.47
C ALA A 51 3.38 6.26 -12.02
N ALA A 52 4.01 6.89 -11.02
CA ALA A 52 3.68 6.63 -9.62
C ALA A 52 2.26 7.09 -9.26
N GLU A 53 1.83 8.24 -9.78
CA GLU A 53 0.48 8.76 -9.56
C GLU A 53 -0.60 7.86 -10.18
N ASP A 54 -0.39 7.40 -11.42
CA ASP A 54 -1.29 6.47 -12.11
C ASP A 54 -1.35 5.12 -11.38
N ALA A 55 -0.21 4.61 -10.91
CA ALA A 55 -0.15 3.39 -10.09
C ALA A 55 -1.01 3.54 -8.83
N CYS A 56 -0.80 4.61 -8.05
CA CYS A 56 -1.57 4.89 -6.85
C CYS A 56 -3.07 5.02 -7.11
N LYS A 57 -3.46 5.72 -8.19
CA LYS A 57 -4.87 5.89 -8.58
C LYS A 57 -5.52 4.56 -8.92
N LEU A 58 -4.84 3.71 -9.68
CA LEU A 58 -5.38 2.40 -10.09
C LEU A 58 -5.48 1.45 -8.90
N TRP A 59 -4.44 1.34 -8.08
CA TRP A 59 -4.47 0.51 -6.88
C TRP A 59 -5.55 0.96 -5.91
N PHE A 60 -5.69 2.27 -5.66
CA PHE A 60 -6.73 2.78 -4.76
C PHE A 60 -8.14 2.64 -5.36
N GLY A 61 -8.25 2.76 -6.68
CA GLY A 61 -9.50 2.63 -7.44
C GLY A 61 -10.18 1.27 -7.30
N GLU A 62 -9.44 0.21 -6.94
CA GLU A 62 -10.00 -1.12 -6.68
C GLU A 62 -11.15 -1.10 -5.67
N LEU A 63 -11.10 -0.21 -4.66
CA LEU A 63 -12.18 -0.04 -3.70
C LEU A 63 -13.50 0.34 -4.38
N ALA A 64 -13.46 1.31 -5.30
CA ALA A 64 -14.65 1.82 -5.97
C ALA A 64 -15.25 0.76 -6.92
N GLU A 65 -14.40 -0.07 -7.52
CA GLU A 65 -14.83 -1.11 -8.45
C GLU A 65 -15.33 -2.38 -7.76
N ARG A 66 -14.76 -2.73 -6.59
CA ARG A 66 -15.00 -4.03 -5.94
C ARG A 66 -15.71 -3.97 -4.62
N GLY A 67 -15.39 -2.95 -3.82
CA GLY A 67 -15.82 -2.84 -2.43
C GLY A 67 -15.26 -3.96 -1.54
N VAL A 68 -14.94 -3.60 -0.30
CA VAL A 68 -14.60 -4.58 0.74
C VAL A 68 -15.86 -5.08 1.47
N GLY A 69 -16.96 -4.33 1.43
CA GLY A 69 -18.12 -4.55 2.30
C GLY A 69 -18.02 -3.67 3.55
N GLN A 70 -19.14 -3.24 4.09
CA GLN A 70 -19.18 -2.28 5.21
C GLN A 70 -19.13 -2.94 6.59
N GLU A 71 -19.49 -4.22 6.67
CA GLU A 71 -19.53 -4.94 7.94
C GLU A 71 -18.10 -5.39 8.27
N ASP A 72 -17.55 -4.77 9.31
CA ASP A 72 -16.27 -5.05 9.97
C ASP A 72 -14.97 -4.73 9.20
N ASN A 73 -15.03 -4.31 7.93
CA ASN A 73 -13.84 -3.91 7.14
C ASN A 73 -12.72 -4.98 7.13
N VAL A 74 -13.12 -6.25 7.19
CA VAL A 74 -12.24 -7.41 7.22
C VAL A 74 -11.89 -7.86 5.81
N LEU A 75 -10.63 -8.17 5.56
CA LEU A 75 -10.21 -8.83 4.33
C LEU A 75 -10.56 -10.32 4.41
N THR A 76 -11.80 -10.68 4.10
CA THR A 76 -12.24 -12.07 4.10
C THR A 76 -11.75 -12.82 2.87
N GLN A 77 -11.76 -14.16 2.94
CA GLN A 77 -11.48 -15.01 1.78
C GLN A 77 -12.47 -14.76 0.63
N GLU A 78 -13.72 -14.40 0.95
CA GLU A 78 -14.72 -14.04 -0.06
C GLU A 78 -14.33 -12.75 -0.78
N VAL A 79 -13.95 -11.70 -0.04
CA VAL A 79 -13.47 -10.44 -0.62
C VAL A 79 -12.24 -10.66 -1.50
N TRP A 80 -11.29 -11.48 -1.02
CA TRP A 80 -10.08 -11.83 -1.79
C TRP A 80 -10.38 -12.61 -3.07
N ASN A 81 -11.37 -13.50 -3.04
CA ASN A 81 -11.73 -14.36 -4.18
C ASN A 81 -12.73 -13.73 -5.15
N LYS A 82 -13.24 -12.52 -4.87
CA LYS A 82 -14.03 -11.78 -5.86
C LYS A 82 -13.20 -11.69 -7.15
N PRO A 83 -13.83 -11.75 -8.34
CA PRO A 83 -13.10 -11.52 -9.58
C PRO A 83 -12.25 -10.25 -9.50
N GLY A 84 -11.20 -10.12 -10.30
CA GLY A 84 -10.31 -8.93 -10.30
C GLY A 84 -9.40 -8.81 -9.07
N GLN A 85 -8.88 -7.61 -8.83
CA GLN A 85 -7.88 -7.34 -7.78
C GLN A 85 -8.45 -6.39 -6.73
N ILE A 86 -8.20 -6.69 -5.45
CA ILE A 86 -8.48 -5.81 -4.29
C ILE A 86 -7.27 -5.66 -3.36
N GLY A 87 -6.28 -6.55 -3.54
CA GLY A 87 -5.10 -6.64 -2.70
C GLY A 87 -4.19 -5.42 -2.77
N HIS A 88 -4.25 -4.63 -3.86
CA HIS A 88 -3.44 -3.43 -3.97
C HIS A 88 -4.02 -2.32 -3.09
N TYR A 89 -5.34 -2.11 -3.16
CA TYR A 89 -6.04 -1.17 -2.28
C TYR A 89 -5.84 -1.54 -0.81
N THR A 90 -6.12 -2.79 -0.43
CA THR A 90 -6.03 -3.19 0.98
C THR A 90 -4.61 -3.04 1.50
N GLN A 91 -3.58 -3.32 0.70
CA GLN A 91 -2.21 -3.09 1.10
C GLN A 91 -1.87 -1.60 1.25
N MET A 92 -2.42 -0.74 0.39
CA MET A 92 -2.25 0.72 0.50
C MET A 92 -2.82 1.27 1.80
N VAL A 93 -3.98 0.79 2.24
CA VAL A 93 -4.67 1.28 3.44
C VAL A 93 -4.49 0.41 4.68
N TRP A 94 -3.67 -0.64 4.62
CA TRP A 94 -3.42 -1.54 5.74
C TRP A 94 -2.86 -0.77 6.94
N GLN A 95 -3.57 -0.79 8.08
CA GLN A 95 -3.26 0.09 9.22
C GLN A 95 -1.86 -0.14 9.78
N ASP A 96 -1.42 -1.39 9.84
CA ASP A 96 -0.12 -1.75 10.42
C ASP A 96 1.04 -1.54 9.45
N SER A 97 0.79 -1.28 8.16
CA SER A 97 1.84 -1.05 7.17
C SER A 97 2.26 0.42 7.16
N TYR A 98 3.22 0.80 8.01
CA TYR A 98 3.66 2.18 8.19
C TYR A 98 4.98 2.55 7.48
N ARG A 99 5.63 1.61 6.78
CA ARG A 99 6.78 1.87 5.91
C ARG A 99 6.38 1.65 4.47
N LEU A 100 6.81 2.53 3.59
CA LEU A 100 6.56 2.46 2.15
C LEU A 100 7.85 2.72 1.40
N GLY A 101 8.21 1.90 0.43
CA GLY A 101 9.30 2.22 -0.49
C GLY A 101 8.87 1.95 -1.92
N CYS A 102 9.03 2.94 -2.80
CA CYS A 102 8.60 2.82 -4.18
C CYS A 102 9.75 3.04 -5.14
N TYR A 103 9.72 2.29 -6.24
CA TYR A 103 10.71 2.35 -7.30
C TYR A 103 10.01 2.43 -8.65
N VAL A 104 10.47 3.38 -9.48
CA VAL A 104 9.95 3.59 -10.84
C VAL A 104 11.09 3.46 -11.83
N ASN A 105 10.95 2.53 -12.78
CA ASN A 105 11.95 2.26 -13.79
C ASN A 105 11.40 2.27 -15.21
N TRP A 106 12.27 2.65 -16.15
CA TRP A 106 12.01 2.50 -17.57
C TRP A 106 12.66 1.21 -18.04
N CYS A 107 11.84 0.32 -18.59
CA CYS A 107 12.26 -0.92 -19.22
C CYS A 107 12.19 -0.75 -20.74
N ASP A 108 12.79 -1.69 -21.48
CA ASP A 108 12.80 -1.62 -22.94
C ASP A 108 11.39 -1.55 -23.55
N SER A 109 10.40 -2.21 -22.95
CA SER A 109 9.03 -2.30 -23.45
C SER A 109 7.96 -1.61 -22.59
N MET A 110 8.32 -1.10 -21.41
CA MET A 110 7.33 -0.60 -20.44
C MET A 110 7.93 0.39 -19.43
N THR A 111 7.08 1.21 -18.81
CA THR A 111 7.39 1.84 -17.53
C THR A 111 6.81 0.98 -16.41
N TYR A 112 7.60 0.73 -15.36
CA TYR A 112 7.26 -0.20 -14.28
C TYR A 112 7.37 0.51 -12.92
N VAL A 113 6.41 0.24 -12.03
CA VAL A 113 6.34 0.77 -10.68
C VAL A 113 6.19 -0.38 -9.69
N VAL A 114 7.02 -0.39 -8.67
CA VAL A 114 6.93 -1.27 -7.50
C VAL A 114 6.78 -0.42 -6.27
N CYS A 115 5.86 -0.77 -5.38
CA CYS A 115 5.86 -0.25 -4.02
C CYS A 115 5.85 -1.41 -3.03
N GLN A 116 6.78 -1.40 -2.09
CA GLN A 116 6.81 -2.35 -0.98
C GLN A 116 6.33 -1.69 0.32
N TYR A 117 5.63 -2.47 1.15
CA TYR A 117 4.95 -2.02 2.34
C TYR A 117 5.41 -2.84 3.54
N GLY A 118 5.82 -2.19 4.62
CA GLY A 118 6.34 -2.85 5.81
C GLY A 118 5.68 -2.37 7.09
N PRO A 119 5.34 -3.27 8.03
CA PRO A 119 5.12 -4.72 7.85
C PRO A 119 4.12 -5.06 6.73
N GLN A 120 4.16 -6.31 6.24
CA GLN A 120 3.21 -6.78 5.22
C GLN A 120 1.77 -6.72 5.75
N GLY A 121 0.86 -6.31 4.87
CA GLY A 121 -0.58 -6.40 5.12
C GLY A 121 -1.21 -7.61 4.41
N ASN A 122 -2.48 -7.46 4.06
CA ASN A 122 -3.27 -8.46 3.34
C ASN A 122 -3.38 -9.81 4.06
N TRP A 123 -3.44 -9.80 5.39
CA TRP A 123 -3.72 -10.98 6.17
C TRP A 123 -5.20 -11.34 6.05
N ILE A 124 -5.49 -12.50 5.46
CA ILE A 124 -6.87 -12.96 5.29
C ILE A 124 -7.46 -13.25 6.67
N GLY A 125 -8.63 -12.65 6.95
CA GLY A 125 -9.33 -12.75 8.22
C GLY A 125 -9.10 -11.59 9.17
N ASP A 126 -8.13 -10.72 8.88
CA ASP A 126 -7.83 -9.54 9.69
C ASP A 126 -8.56 -8.29 9.17
N PRO A 127 -8.89 -7.33 10.05
CA PRO A 127 -9.35 -6.01 9.63
C PRO A 127 -8.25 -5.33 8.80
N ILE A 128 -8.65 -4.69 7.69
CA ILE A 128 -7.71 -3.87 6.90
C ILE A 128 -7.26 -2.67 7.75
N TYR A 129 -8.20 -2.11 8.48
CA TYR A 129 -8.02 -1.08 9.48
C TYR A 129 -9.19 -1.11 10.47
N ASP A 130 -8.92 -0.65 11.69
CA ASP A 130 -9.91 -0.53 12.74
C ASP A 130 -10.95 0.52 12.37
N THR A 131 -12.22 0.19 12.56
CA THR A 131 -13.31 1.14 12.33
C THR A 131 -13.50 2.01 13.56
N GLY A 132 -13.51 3.34 13.39
CA GLY A 132 -13.60 4.24 14.53
C GLY A 132 -13.46 5.71 14.15
N ASN A 133 -13.20 6.53 15.16
CA ASN A 133 -12.82 7.92 14.97
C ASN A 133 -11.32 8.02 14.71
N PRO A 134 -10.88 8.95 13.85
CA PRO A 134 -9.47 9.28 13.71
C PRO A 134 -8.87 9.83 15.01
N CYS A 135 -7.55 9.80 15.12
CA CYS A 135 -6.87 10.30 16.31
C CYS A 135 -7.06 11.82 16.48
N THR A 136 -7.19 12.26 17.72
CA THR A 136 -7.23 13.67 18.14
C THR A 136 -6.19 13.99 19.22
N THR A 137 -5.71 12.96 19.89
CA THR A 137 -4.67 12.94 20.91
C THR A 137 -3.70 11.79 20.63
N ASP A 138 -2.51 11.83 21.24
CA ASP A 138 -1.51 10.77 21.05
C ASP A 138 -1.99 9.42 21.63
N ASP A 139 -2.81 9.45 22.67
CA ASP A 139 -3.39 8.25 23.30
C ASP A 139 -4.35 7.51 22.37
N ASP A 140 -5.00 8.21 21.45
CA ASP A 140 -5.93 7.61 20.47
C ASP A 140 -5.21 6.66 19.49
N CYS A 141 -3.90 6.77 19.35
CA CYS A 141 -3.12 5.96 18.41
C CYS A 141 -2.85 4.52 18.89
N MET A 142 -3.00 4.26 20.19
CA MET A 142 -2.84 2.92 20.78
C MET A 142 -1.52 2.20 20.39
N CYS A 143 -0.44 2.94 20.09
CA CYS A 143 0.85 2.38 19.71
C CYS A 143 2.03 3.01 20.47
N THR A 144 3.13 2.26 20.57
CA THR A 144 4.33 2.71 21.28
C THR A 144 5.13 3.66 20.41
N ASN A 145 5.60 4.77 20.99
CA ASN A 145 6.38 5.80 20.30
C ASN A 145 5.63 6.40 19.09
N CYS A 146 4.35 6.70 19.26
CA CYS A 146 3.51 7.28 18.23
C CYS A 146 3.01 8.67 18.63
N ARG A 147 2.75 9.51 17.63
CA ARG A 147 2.12 10.82 17.81
C ARG A 147 0.95 10.98 16.86
N CYS A 148 -0.13 11.59 17.31
CA CYS A 148 -1.24 11.95 16.43
C CYS A 148 -0.94 13.22 15.63
N SER A 149 -0.98 13.10 14.31
CA SER A 149 -1.08 14.22 13.38
C SER A 149 -2.54 14.65 13.30
N LYS A 150 -2.93 15.65 14.07
CA LYS A 150 -4.34 16.10 14.13
C LYS A 150 -4.85 16.66 12.80
N GLU A 151 -3.95 17.25 12.01
CA GLU A 151 -4.28 17.84 10.71
C GLU A 151 -4.54 16.75 9.66
N GLU A 152 -3.73 15.69 9.66
CA GLU A 152 -3.88 14.57 8.72
C GLU A 152 -4.82 13.48 9.26
N ALA A 153 -5.14 13.54 10.56
CA ALA A 153 -5.88 12.52 11.30
C ALA A 153 -5.20 11.13 11.26
N LEU A 154 -3.86 11.12 11.29
CA LEU A 154 -3.00 9.93 11.19
C LEU A 154 -2.05 9.81 12.36
N CYS A 155 -1.77 8.57 12.77
CA CYS A 155 -0.74 8.24 13.75
C CYS A 155 0.63 8.15 13.09
N ILE A 156 1.62 8.86 13.62
CA ILE A 156 2.99 8.88 13.11
C ILE A 156 3.87 8.14 14.11
N ILE A 157 4.42 7.00 13.69
CA ILE A 157 5.46 6.29 14.45
C ILE A 157 6.75 7.12 14.41
N GLN A 158 7.31 7.39 15.58
CA GLN A 158 8.55 8.14 15.80
C GLN A 158 9.79 7.23 15.78
#